data_AF-A0A3N7C060-F1
#
_entry.id   AF-A0A3N7C060-F1
#
_cell.length_a   1.000
_cell.length_b   1.000
_cell.length_c   1.000
_cell.angle_alpha   90.00
_cell.angle_beta   90.00
_cell.angle_gamma   90.00
#
_symmetry.space_group_name_H-M   'P 1'
#
loop_
_entity.id
_entity.type
_entity.pdbx_description
1 polymer ?
#
loop_
_entity_poly.entity_id
_entity_poly.type
_entity_poly.pdbx_seq_one_letter_code
_entity_poly.pdbx_strand_id
1 'polypeptide(L)' 'MVNDSTTLFTVSTDASNETLITNSYETFTSVSTLLLDLSEDLNGKHRDIALAIHQLSELGVLLTAKLLDREAPCTS' A
#
# COMPACT_ATOMS: atom_id res chain seq x y z
N MET A 1 17.09 23.24 -7.91
CA MET A 1 15.81 22.51 -7.82
C MET A 1 14.72 23.53 -7.63
N VAL A 2 13.82 23.67 -8.61
CA VAL A 2 12.62 24.50 -8.47
C VAL A 2 11.72 23.78 -7.48
N ASN A 3 11.44 24.42 -6.35
CA ASN A 3 10.49 23.93 -5.37
C ASN A 3 9.10 24.28 -5.89
N ASP A 4 8.45 23.33 -6.56
CA ASP A 4 7.05 23.46 -6.95
C ASP A 4 6.22 23.42 -5.66
N SER A 5 5.79 24.61 -5.19
CA SER A 5 5.16 24.85 -3.88
C SER A 5 3.77 24.22 -3.71
N THR A 6 3.48 23.14 -4.43
CA THR A 6 2.24 22.35 -4.37
C THR A 6 2.48 20.89 -3.96
N THR A 7 3.74 20.47 -3.81
CA THR A 7 4.08 19.07 -3.49
C THR A 7 3.99 18.81 -1.99
N LEU A 8 2.92 18.14 -1.55
CA LEU A 8 2.72 17.77 -0.13
C LEU A 8 3.49 16.51 0.29
N PHE A 9 3.74 15.61 -0.66
CA PHE A 9 4.44 14.34 -0.42
C PHE A 9 5.51 14.13 -1.48
N THR A 10 6.68 13.66 -1.05
CA THR A 10 7.79 13.30 -1.93
C THR A 10 8.47 12.03 -1.44
N VAL A 11 9.06 11.28 -2.36
CA VAL A 11 9.91 10.13 -2.04
C VAL A 11 11.36 10.60 -2.07
N SER A 12 12.15 10.28 -1.04
CA SER A 12 13.55 10.70 -1.02
C SER A 12 14.32 9.99 -2.13
N THR A 13 15.23 10.71 -2.79
CA THR A 13 15.99 10.20 -3.95
C THR A 13 16.97 9.09 -3.58
N ASP A 14 17.32 9.01 -2.29
CA ASP A 14 18.22 8.05 -1.66
C ASP A 14 17.50 6.92 -0.92
N ALA A 15 16.16 6.85 -1.04
CA ALA A 15 15.38 5.78 -0.43
C ALA A 15 15.83 4.40 -0.95
N SER A 16 16.12 3.48 -0.04
CA SER A 16 16.49 2.10 -0.39
C SER A 16 15.29 1.33 -0.95
N ASN A 17 15.55 0.28 -1.73
CA ASN A 17 14.50 -0.64 -2.20
C ASN A 17 13.65 -1.17 -1.04
N GLU A 18 14.31 -1.61 0.03
CA GLU A 18 13.64 -2.06 1.26
C GLU A 18 12.71 -0.98 1.83
N THR A 19 13.16 0.27 1.91
CA THR A 19 12.34 1.40 2.38
C THR A 19 11.13 1.61 1.47
N LEU A 20 11.32 1.60 0.15
CA LEU A 20 10.25 1.80 -0.83
C LEU A 20 9.21 0.67 -0.76
N ILE A 21 9.67 -0.58 -0.68
CA ILE A 21 8.80 -1.75 -0.62
C ILE A 21 8.06 -1.78 0.74
N THR A 22 8.72 -1.45 1.84
CA THR A 22 8.09 -1.39 3.18
C THR A 22 7.01 -0.33 3.24
N ASN A 23 7.30 0.90 2.77
CA ASN A 23 6.30 1.96 2.70
C ASN A 23 5.13 1.58 1.78
N SER A 24 5.39 0.86 0.68
CA SER A 24 4.34 0.35 -0.20
C SER A 24 3.48 -0.70 0.51
N TYR A 25 4.09 -1.63 1.23
CA TYR A 25 3.39 -2.66 2.01
C TYR A 25 2.49 -2.04 3.08
N GLU A 26 3.01 -1.08 3.85
CA GLU A 26 2.26 -0.34 4.87
C GLU A 26 1.10 0.47 4.26
N THR A 27 1.34 1.09 3.10
CA THR A 27 0.30 1.84 2.37
C THR A 27 -0.84 0.92 1.94
N PHE A 28 -0.55 -0.22 1.29
CA PHE A 28 -1.58 -1.17 0.87
C PHE A 28 -2.34 -1.76 2.06
N THR A 29 -1.63 -2.09 3.14
CA THR A 29 -2.25 -2.63 4.37
C THR A 29 -3.19 -1.60 5.01
N SER A 30 -2.78 -0.33 5.04
CA SER A 30 -3.61 0.76 5.55
C SER A 30 -4.85 0.97 4.68
N VAL A 31 -4.68 1.00 3.35
CA VAL A 31 -5.81 1.12 2.41
C VAL A 31 -6.76 -0.07 2.54
N SER A 32 -6.24 -1.28 2.69
CA SER A 32 -7.02 -2.50 2.87
C SER A 32 -7.92 -2.39 4.12
N THR A 33 -7.33 -2.00 5.25
CA THR A 33 -8.06 -1.78 6.52
C THR A 33 -9.15 -0.72 6.36
N LEU A 34 -8.82 0.44 5.78
CA LEU A 34 -9.79 1.52 5.55
C LEU A 34 -10.94 1.11 4.62
N LEU A 35 -10.69 0.25 3.63
CA LEU A 35 -11.72 -0.25 2.72
C LEU A 35 -12.66 -1.24 3.41
N LEU A 36 -12.14 -2.06 4.34
CA LEU A 36 -12.98 -2.91 5.19
C LEU A 36 -13.88 -2.05 6.07
N ASP A 37 -13.30 -1.10 6.82
CA ASP A 37 -14.05 -0.19 7.68
C ASP A 37 -15.13 0.55 6.88
N LEU A 38 -14.76 1.12 5.72
CA LEU A 38 -15.72 1.80 4.83
C LEU A 38 -16.80 0.85 4.31
N SER A 39 -16.47 -0.42 4.04
CA SER A 39 -17.45 -1.38 3.54
C SER A 39 -18.53 -1.71 4.56
N GLU A 40 -18.28 -1.52 5.85
CA GLU A 40 -19.28 -1.70 6.92
C GLU A 40 -20.35 -0.60 6.90
N ASP A 41 -19.97 0.62 6.50
CA ASP A 41 -20.87 1.77 6.38
C ASP A 41 -21.65 1.81 5.04
N LEU A 42 -21.27 0.95 4.07
CA LEU A 42 -21.86 0.92 2.73
C LEU A 42 -22.83 -0.24 2.54
N ASN A 43 -23.73 -0.11 1.55
CA ASN A 43 -24.70 -1.15 1.19
C ASN A 43 -24.79 -1.35 -0.33
N GLY A 44 -25.25 -2.54 -0.72
CA GLY A 44 -25.44 -2.93 -2.13
C GLY A 44 -24.19 -2.74 -2.98
N LYS A 45 -24.38 -2.19 -4.18
CA LYS A 45 -23.31 -2.04 -5.18
C LYS A 45 -22.07 -1.28 -4.67
N HIS A 46 -22.23 -0.29 -3.79
CA HIS A 46 -21.08 0.49 -3.29
C HIS A 46 -20.22 -0.33 -2.33
N ARG A 47 -20.84 -1.17 -1.50
CA ARG A 47 -20.13 -2.12 -0.65
C ARG A 47 -19.39 -3.16 -1.49
N ASP A 48 -20.04 -3.69 -2.53
CA ASP A 48 -19.41 -4.65 -3.44
C ASP A 48 -18.17 -4.05 -4.13
N ILE A 49 -18.24 -2.78 -4.54
CA ILE A 49 -17.09 -2.06 -5.10
C ILE A 49 -15.99 -1.88 -4.05
N ALA A 50 -16.32 -1.44 -2.83
CA ALA A 50 -15.33 -1.28 -1.76
C ALA A 50 -14.61 -2.60 -1.45
N LEU A 51 -15.35 -3.71 -1.38
CA LEU A 51 -14.80 -5.05 -1.18
C LEU A 51 -13.94 -5.53 -2.36
N ALA A 52 -14.32 -5.20 -3.60
CA ALA A 52 -13.50 -5.51 -4.77
C ALA A 52 -12.16 -4.75 -4.75
N ILE A 53 -12.18 -3.47 -4.37
CA ILE A 53 -10.93 -2.69 -4.20
C ILE A 53 -10.11 -3.25 -3.04
N HIS A 54 -10.74 -3.63 -1.93
CA HIS A 54 -10.07 -4.28 -0.81
C HIS A 54 -9.31 -5.53 -1.26
N GLN A 55 -9.96 -6.41 -2.03
CA GLN A 55 -9.30 -7.60 -2.59
C GLN A 55 -8.09 -7.29 -3.47
N LEU A 56 -8.14 -6.20 -4.24
CA LEU A 56 -7.00 -5.75 -5.05
C LEU A 56 -5.87 -5.17 -4.17
N SER A 57 -6.22 -4.43 -3.12
CA SER A 57 -5.26 -3.92 -2.13
C SER A 57 -4.56 -5.07 -1.40
N GLU A 58 -5.29 -6.09 -0.96
CA GLU A 58 -4.75 -7.31 -0.36
C GLU A 58 -3.76 -8.02 -1.28
N LEU A 59 -4.06 -8.09 -2.59
CA LEU A 59 -3.09 -8.61 -3.56
C LEU A 59 -1.81 -7.77 -3.59
N GLY A 60 -1.92 -6.43 -3.51
CA GLY A 60 -0.77 -5.53 -3.39
C GLY A 60 0.07 -5.78 -2.13
N VAL A 61 -0.57 -6.02 -0.98
CA VAL A 61 0.08 -6.44 0.27
C VAL A 61 0.87 -7.73 0.06
N LEU A 62 0.27 -8.75 -0.55
CA LEU A 62 0.95 -10.04 -0.78
C LEU A 62 2.15 -9.89 -1.73
N LEU A 63 2.03 -9.10 -2.79
CA LEU A 63 3.12 -8.87 -3.74
C LEU A 63 4.29 -8.13 -3.08
N THR A 64 4.00 -7.09 -2.30
CA THR A 64 5.03 -6.30 -1.60
C THR A 64 5.68 -7.08 -0.46
N ALA A 65 4.92 -7.88 0.29
CA ALA A 65 5.47 -8.83 1.26
C ALA A 65 6.46 -9.80 0.60
N LYS A 66 6.10 -10.36 -0.56
CA LYS A 66 6.98 -11.24 -1.32
C LYS A 66 8.25 -10.55 -1.83
N LEU A 67 8.19 -9.25 -2.09
CA LEU A 67 9.38 -8.46 -2.43
C LEU A 67 10.26 -8.21 -1.20
N LEU A 68 9.68 -7.91 -0.03
CA LEU A 68 10.43 -7.78 1.22
C LEU A 68 11.17 -9.08 1.58
N ASP A 69 10.48 -10.22 1.49
CA ASP A 69 11.07 -11.54 1.71
C ASP A 69 12.29 -11.80 0.80
N ARG A 70 12.32 -11.21 -0.40
CA ARG A 70 13.43 -11.34 -1.36
C ARG A 70 14.60 -10.41 -1.08
N GLU A 71 14.33 -9.20 -0.58
CA GLU A 71 15.38 -8.23 -0.23
C GLU A 71 16.04 -8.57 1.12
N ALA A 72 15.29 -9.22 2.03
CA ALA A 72 15.80 -9.74 3.30
C ALA A 72 15.75 -11.28 3.32
N PRO A 73 16.51 -11.98 2.46
CA PRO A 73 16.56 -13.43 2.53
C PRO A 73 17.14 -13.80 3.90
N CYS A 74 16.40 -14.59 4.68
CA CYS A 74 16.94 -15.20 5.88
C CYS A 74 18.24 -15.93 5.50
N THR A 75 19.39 -15.36 5.88
CA THR A 75 20.70 -15.99 5.73
C THR A 75 20.81 -17.08 6.78
N SER A 76 20.21 -18.24 6.51
CA SER A 76 20.48 -19.49 7.22
C SER A 76 21.74 -20.16 6.69
#